data_AF-A0A1M6ME13-F1
#
_entry.id   AF-A0A1M6ME13-F1
#
_cell.length_a   1.000
_cell.length_b   1.000
_cell.length_c   1.000
_cell.angle_alpha   90.00
_cell.angle_beta   90.00
_cell.angle_gamma   90.00
#
_symmetry.space_group_name_H-M   'P 1'
#
loop_
_entity.id
_entity.type
_entity.pdbx_description
1 polymer ?
#
loop_
_entity_poly.entity_id
_entity_poly.type
_entity_poly.pdbx_seq_one_letter_code
_entity_poly.pdbx_strand_id
1 'polypeptide(L)' 'MVTILSKGYFDRNGRLIGEIFDADGININKEMVRLGMAWHFKKYSDDMSYDKLEIEARDSKIGLWKDKEPVAPWDFR' A
#
# COMPACT_ATOMS: atom_id res chain seq x y z
N MET A 1 -4.04 -19.73 6.48
CA MET A 1 -4.49 -19.64 5.09
C MET A 1 -4.34 -18.19 4.66
N VAL A 2 -3.94 -17.91 3.42
CA VAL A 2 -3.91 -16.53 2.90
C VAL A 2 -5.16 -16.32 2.04
N THR A 3 -5.81 -15.17 2.20
CA THR A 3 -7.04 -14.81 1.47
C THR A 3 -6.79 -13.58 0.62
N ILE A 4 -7.37 -13.56 -0.59
CA ILE A 4 -7.35 -12.40 -1.47
C ILE A 4 -8.76 -11.82 -1.54
N LEU A 5 -8.92 -10.56 -1.15
CA LEU A 5 -10.14 -9.79 -1.33
C LEU A 5 -10.02 -8.95 -2.60
N SER A 6 -10.85 -9.23 -3.60
CA SER A 6 -10.87 -8.49 -4.86
C SER A 6 -12.30 -8.26 -5.35
N LYS A 7 -12.53 -7.11 -6.01
CA LYS A 7 -13.76 -6.81 -6.74
C LYS A 7 -13.76 -7.37 -8.18
N GLY A 8 -12.73 -8.15 -8.54
CA GLY A 8 -12.57 -8.69 -9.90
C GLY A 8 -12.02 -7.66 -10.90
N TYR A 9 -11.39 -6.60 -10.42
CA TYR A 9 -10.73 -5.61 -11.29
C TYR A 9 -9.35 -6.06 -11.70
N PHE A 10 -8.96 -5.70 -12.92
CA PHE A 10 -7.64 -5.96 -13.48
C PHE A 10 -7.00 -4.66 -13.95
N ASP A 11 -5.68 -4.56 -13.81
CA ASP A 11 -4.94 -3.45 -14.40
C ASP A 11 -4.82 -3.60 -15.93
N ARG A 12 -4.24 -2.58 -16.59
CA ARG A 12 -4.04 -2.59 -18.05
C ARG A 12 -3.20 -3.75 -18.58
N ASN A 13 -2.43 -4.42 -17.71
CA ASN A 13 -1.57 -5.55 -18.05
C ASN A 13 -2.22 -6.89 -17.67
N GLY A 14 -3.50 -6.92 -17.29
CA GLY A 14 -4.22 -8.13 -16.92
C GLY A 14 -3.88 -8.67 -15.54
N ARG A 15 -3.34 -7.86 -14.62
CA ARG A 15 -3.05 -8.28 -13.24
C ARG A 15 -4.24 -8.01 -12.34
N LEU A 16 -4.66 -9.01 -11.56
CA LEU A 16 -5.76 -8.88 -10.60
C LEU A 16 -5.40 -7.86 -9.53
N ILE A 17 -6.33 -6.95 -9.23
CA ILE A 17 -6.21 -5.94 -8.18
C ILE A 17 -6.98 -6.43 -6.95
N GLY A 18 -6.30 -6.56 -5.81
CA GLY A 18 -6.92 -6.99 -4.57
C GLY A 18 -6.04 -6.73 -3.35
N GLU A 19 -6.63 -6.90 -2.18
CA GLU A 19 -5.97 -6.84 -0.89
C GLU A 19 -5.70 -8.26 -0.37
N ILE A 20 -4.56 -8.44 0.27
CA ILE A 20 -4.13 -9.72 0.82
C ILE A 20 -4.35 -9.71 2.33
N PHE A 21 -4.94 -10.79 2.84
CA PHE A 21 -5.15 -11.04 4.25
C PHE A 21 -4.43 -12.32 4.67
N ASP A 22 -3.76 -12.28 5.82
CA ASP A 22 -3.16 -13.48 6.40
C ASP A 22 -4.18 -14.37 7.12
N ALA A 23 -3.67 -15.37 7.84
CA ALA A 23 -4.51 -16.34 8.56
C ALA A 23 -5.27 -15.72 9.74
N ASP A 24 -4.77 -14.62 10.30
CA ASP A 24 -5.34 -13.93 11.44
C ASP A 24 -6.28 -12.78 11.01
N GLY A 25 -6.45 -12.60 9.70
CA GLY A 25 -7.29 -11.55 9.13
C GLY A 25 -6.60 -10.19 9.07
N ILE A 26 -5.27 -10.14 9.18
CA ILE A 26 -4.50 -8.90 9.04
C ILE A 26 -4.38 -8.55 7.57
N ASN A 27 -4.75 -7.30 7.23
CA ASN A 27 -4.57 -6.76 5.88
C ASN A 27 -3.10 -6.40 5.65
N ILE A 28 -2.42 -7.23 4.85
CA ILE A 28 -0.99 -7.11 4.58
C ILE A 28 -0.66 -5.84 3.81
N ASN A 29 -1.52 -5.42 2.87
CA ASN A 29 -1.31 -4.20 2.10
C ASN A 29 -1.28 -2.96 3.03
N LYS A 30 -2.18 -2.90 4.02
CA LYS A 30 -2.20 -1.82 5.01
C LYS A 30 -0.98 -1.87 5.92
N GLU A 31 -0.58 -3.06 6.37
CA GLU A 31 0.64 -3.21 7.19
C GLU A 31 1.90 -2.79 6.43
N MET A 32 1.99 -3.07 5.12
CA MET A 32 3.10 -2.59 4.30
C MET A 32 3.17 -1.05 4.27
N VAL A 33 2.04 -0.36 4.17
CA VAL A 33 2.03 1.11 4.21
C VAL A 33 2.37 1.63 5.61
N ARG A 34 1.78 1.03 6.66
CA ARG A 34 2.05 1.39 8.07
C ARG A 34 3.52 1.22 8.45
N LEU A 35 4.17 0.18 7.94
CA LEU A 35 5.59 -0.11 8.15
C LEU A 35 6.51 0.66 7.18
N GLY A 36 5.96 1.60 6.40
CA GLY A 36 6.72 2.42 5.46
C GLY A 36 7.38 1.62 4.34
N MET A 37 6.84 0.46 3.96
CA MET A 37 7.36 -0.39 2.87
C MET A 37 6.70 -0.11 1.52
N ALA A 38 5.58 0.62 1.52
CA ALA A 38 4.79 0.92 0.34
C ALA A 38 4.19 2.33 0.38
N TRP A 39 3.85 2.84 -0.80
CA TRP A 39 3.17 4.13 -0.99
C TRP A 39 1.67 3.89 -1.18
N HIS A 40 0.80 4.77 -0.65
CA HIS A 40 -0.61 4.80 -1.03
C HIS A 40 -0.73 5.40 -2.44
N PHE A 41 -1.21 4.61 -3.39
CA PHE A 41 -1.35 5.07 -4.76
C PHE A 41 -2.67 5.84 -4.97
N LYS A 42 -2.70 7.09 -4.53
CA LYS A 42 -3.88 7.98 -4.52
C LYS A 42 -4.57 8.16 -5.87
N LYS A 43 -3.85 7.94 -6.99
CA LYS A 43 -4.44 7.98 -8.33
C LYS A 43 -5.52 6.92 -8.55
N TYR A 44 -5.45 5.78 -7.86
CA TYR A 44 -6.34 4.63 -8.08
C TYR A 44 -6.99 4.12 -6.79
N SER A 45 -6.80 4.81 -5.66
CA SER A 45 -7.37 4.42 -4.38
C SER A 45 -7.75 5.66 -3.57
N ASP A 46 -9.05 5.79 -3.29
CA ASP A 46 -9.61 6.84 -2.42
C ASP A 46 -9.80 6.35 -0.96
N ASP A 47 -9.26 5.16 -0.62
CA ASP A 47 -9.37 4.63 0.74
C ASP A 47 -8.48 5.43 1.71
N MET A 48 -9.11 6.33 2.46
CA MET A 48 -8.48 7.20 3.45
C MET A 48 -7.77 6.45 4.58
N SER A 49 -8.04 5.16 4.79
CA SER A 49 -7.29 4.40 5.79
C SER A 49 -5.83 4.18 5.38
N TYR A 50 -5.54 4.02 4.08
CA TYR A 50 -4.16 3.95 3.58
C TYR A 50 -3.45 5.30 3.70
N ASP A 51 -4.16 6.40 3.42
CA ASP A 51 -3.62 7.75 3.54
C ASP A 51 -3.14 8.05 4.97
N LYS A 52 -3.97 7.72 5.97
CA LYS A 52 -3.62 7.89 7.39
C LYS A 52 -2.38 7.08 7.77
N LEU A 53 -2.32 5.80 7.37
CA LEU A 53 -1.18 4.94 7.67
C LEU A 53 0.11 5.45 7.02
N GLU A 54 0.02 5.99 5.80
CA GLU A 54 1.20 6.56 5.13
C GLU A 54 1.67 7.84 5.83
N ILE A 55 0.76 8.74 6.21
CA ILE A 55 1.08 9.95 6.96
C ILE A 55 1.76 9.59 8.28
N GLU A 56 1.21 8.64 9.05
CA GLU A 56 1.81 8.17 10.30
C GLU A 56 3.22 7.62 10.10
N ALA A 57 3.42 6.83 9.04
CA ALA A 57 4.73 6.26 8.70
C ALA A 57 5.74 7.35 8.27
N ARG A 58 5.29 8.38 7.54
CA ARG A 58 6.10 9.54 7.11
C ARG A 58 6.54 10.37 8.31
N ASP A 59 5.59 10.76 9.16
CA ASP A 59 5.85 11.58 10.34
C ASP A 59 6.79 10.88 11.32
N SER A 60 6.66 9.55 11.42
CA SER A 60 7.50 8.69 12.26
C SER A 60 8.81 8.26 11.59
N LYS A 61 9.05 8.65 10.33
CA LYS A 61 10.24 8.27 9.53
C LYS A 61 10.49 6.75 9.52
N ILE A 62 9.45 5.97 9.21
CA ILE A 62 9.51 4.50 9.17
C ILE A 62 9.83 4.03 7.75
N GLY A 63 10.62 2.97 7.61
CA GLY A 63 10.89 2.33 6.31
C GLY A 63 11.50 3.29 5.27
N LEU A 64 10.85 3.37 4.11
CA LEU A 64 11.19 4.28 3.00
C LEU A 64 11.32 5.74 3.45
N TRP A 65 10.55 6.16 4.46
CA TRP A 65 10.49 7.53 4.95
C TRP A 65 11.68 7.94 5.84
N LYS A 66 12.64 7.03 6.06
CA LYS A 66 13.93 7.39 6.65
C LYS A 66 14.81 8.18 5.68
N ASP A 67 14.58 8.01 4.38
CA ASP A 67 15.23 8.81 3.36
C ASP A 67 14.80 10.28 3.48
N LYS A 68 15.72 11.20 3.20
CA LYS A 68 15.42 12.63 3.14
C LYS A 68 14.57 12.98 1.92
N GLU A 69 14.78 12.27 0.82
CA GLU A 69 14.11 12.52 -0.46
C GLU A 69 13.56 11.21 -1.04
N PRO A 70 12.57 10.59 -0.38
CA PRO A 70 11.99 9.34 -0.86
C PRO A 70 11.27 9.57 -2.19
N VAL A 71 11.70 8.85 -3.23
CA VAL A 71 11.13 8.96 -4.59
C VAL A 71 9.99 7.97 -4.77
N ALA A 72 8.87 8.42 -5.32
CA ALA A 72 7.73 7.56 -5.52
C ALA A 72 7.98 6.58 -6.68
N PRO A 73 7.52 5.33 -6.60
CA PRO A 73 7.80 4.33 -7.64
C PRO A 73 7.27 4.69 -9.04
N TRP A 74 6.24 5.54 -9.13
CA TRP A 74 5.71 5.98 -10.42
C TRP A 74 6.55 7.06 -11.10
N ASP A 75 7.51 7.69 -10.42
CA ASP A 75 8.42 8.65 -11.03
C ASP A 75 9.47 7.96 -11.93
N PHE A 76 9.66 6.65 -11.76
CA PHE A 76 10.53 5.81 -12.61
C PHE A 76 9.78 5.03 -13.71
N ARG A 77 8.46 5.25 -13.88
CA ARG A 77 7.59 4.46 -14.76
C ARG A 77 7.29 5.09 -16.10
#